data_AF-E0XWR9-F1
#
_entry.id   AF-E0XWR9-F1
#
_cell.length_a   1.000
_cell.length_b   1.000
_cell.length_c   1.000
_cell.angle_alpha   90.00
_cell.angle_beta   90.00
_cell.angle_gamma   90.00
#
_symmetry.space_group_name_H-M   'P 1'
#
loop_
_entity.id
_entity.type
_entity.pdbx_description
1 polymer ?
#
loop_
_entity_poly.entity_id
_entity_poly.type
_entity_poly.pdbx_seq_one_letter_code
_entity_poly.pdbx_strand_id
1 'polypeptide(L)'
;METKYQPLDAIIIRLNSSSGKSLLIADENWFDFDWGKILNNKKKTLSLLTNRFDIYQTLIKEDFKVIFNDFNFSSFGANQFKNIFFRISKEKIDKPSCDTGI
;
A
#
# COMPACT_ATOMS: atom_id res chain seq x y z
N MET A 1 0.24 -20.61 -18.69
CA MET A 1 -0.36 -20.21 -17.40
C MET A 1 -0.02 -18.74 -17.21
N GLU A 2 -0.94 -17.84 -17.57
CA GLU A 2 -0.77 -16.42 -17.27
C GLU A 2 -0.90 -16.26 -15.75
N THR A 3 0.22 -16.00 -15.07
CA THR A 3 0.18 -15.46 -13.72
C THR A 3 -0.50 -14.09 -13.84
N LYS A 4 -1.77 -14.03 -13.46
CA LYS A 4 -2.51 -12.78 -13.36
C LYS A 4 -1.74 -11.88 -12.39
N TYR A 5 -0.91 -10.98 -12.93
CA TYR A 5 -0.13 -10.03 -12.13
C TYR A 5 -1.11 -9.17 -11.34
N GLN A 6 -1.31 -9.52 -10.06
CA GLN A 6 -2.11 -8.70 -9.18
C GLN A 6 -1.33 -7.42 -8.89
N PRO A 7 -1.98 -6.24 -8.86
CA PRO A 7 -1.31 -4.96 -8.59
C PRO A 7 -0.41 -4.97 -7.34
N LEU A 8 -0.78 -5.77 -6.34
CA LEU A 8 -0.01 -5.93 -5.10
C LEU A 8 1.33 -6.64 -5.32
N ASP A 9 1.38 -7.68 -6.16
CA ASP A 9 2.64 -8.39 -6.44
C ASP A 9 3.65 -7.46 -7.13
N ALA A 10 3.19 -6.59 -8.04
CA ALA A 10 4.04 -5.58 -8.67
C ALA A 10 4.62 -4.57 -7.66
N ILE A 11 3.81 -4.12 -6.71
CA ILE A 11 4.26 -3.26 -5.61
C ILE A 11 5.35 -3.96 -4.80
N ILE A 12 5.16 -5.23 -4.47
CA ILE A 12 6.10 -6.00 -3.64
C ILE A 12 7.41 -6.26 -4.35
N ILE A 13 7.39 -6.61 -5.64
CA ILE A 13 8.60 -6.76 -6.45
C ILE A 13 9.42 -5.47 -6.43
N ARG A 14 8.77 -4.31 -6.59
CA ARG A 14 9.44 -3.02 -6.58
C ARG A 14 9.93 -2.63 -5.19
N LEU A 15 9.14 -2.87 -4.14
CA LEU A 15 9.49 -2.62 -2.75
C LEU A 15 10.73 -3.43 -2.34
N ASN A 16 10.74 -4.73 -2.65
CA ASN A 16 11.87 -5.62 -2.37
C ASN A 16 13.15 -5.23 -3.14
N SER A 17 13.00 -4.57 -4.28
CA SER A 17 14.14 -4.06 -5.08
C SER A 17 14.58 -2.63 -4.70
N SER A 18 13.79 -1.89 -3.91
CA SER A 18 14.04 -0.48 -3.59
C SER A 18 15.13 -0.29 -2.53
N SER A 19 15.85 0.83 -2.57
CA SER A 19 16.82 1.19 -1.51
C SER A 19 16.32 2.37 -0.69
N GLY A 20 16.75 2.45 0.57
CA GLY A 20 16.37 3.53 1.50
C GLY A 20 15.05 3.25 2.25
N LYS A 21 14.64 4.23 3.06
CA LYS A 21 13.39 4.16 3.83
C LYS A 21 12.19 4.22 2.90
N SER A 22 11.24 3.32 3.09
CA SER A 22 10.05 3.20 2.26
C SER A 22 8.78 3.30 3.09
N LEU A 23 7.74 3.89 2.51
CA LEU A 23 6.39 3.90 3.05
C LEU A 23 5.49 3.04 2.15
N LEU A 24 4.74 2.11 2.72
CA LEU A 24 3.70 1.36 2.02
C LEU A 24 2.33 1.70 2.61
N ILE A 25 1.43 2.15 1.74
CA ILE A 25 0.03 2.44 2.08
C ILE A 25 -0.78 1.18 1.80
N ALA A 26 -1.31 0.57 2.86
CA ALA A 26 -2.08 -0.65 2.83
C ALA A 26 -3.58 -0.34 2.99
N ASP A 27 -4.30 -0.30 1.87
CA ASP A 27 -5.76 -0.18 1.80
C ASP A 27 -6.46 -1.54 2.05
N GLU A 28 -7.77 -1.61 1.87
CA GLU A 28 -8.59 -2.81 2.11
C GLU A 28 -8.18 -4.05 1.29
N ASN A 29 -7.39 -3.88 0.23
CA ASN A 29 -7.02 -4.96 -0.69
C ASN A 29 -5.83 -5.75 -0.17
N TRP A 30 -5.20 -5.27 0.90
CA TRP A 30 -4.12 -5.94 1.59
C TRP A 30 -4.61 -6.90 2.68
N PHE A 31 -5.93 -7.06 2.85
CA PHE A 31 -6.51 -7.92 3.88
C PHE A 31 -6.05 -9.38 3.75
N ASP A 32 -6.18 -9.96 2.56
CA ASP A 32 -5.78 -11.35 2.27
C ASP A 32 -4.35 -11.45 1.69
N PHE A 33 -3.54 -10.41 1.85
CA PHE A 33 -2.18 -10.40 1.32
C PHE A 33 -1.22 -11.21 2.21
N ASP A 34 -0.40 -12.06 1.59
CA ASP A 34 0.68 -12.78 2.28
C ASP A 34 1.87 -11.85 2.57
N TRP A 35 1.87 -11.31 3.80
CA TRP A 35 2.92 -10.42 4.30
C TRP A 35 4.32 -11.04 4.39
N GLY A 36 4.42 -12.38 4.34
CA GLY A 36 5.69 -13.11 4.26
C GLY A 36 6.47 -12.86 2.97
N LYS A 37 5.82 -12.35 1.91
CA LYS A 37 6.47 -11.97 0.64
C LYS A 37 7.40 -10.75 0.75
N ILE A 38 7.30 -9.97 1.83
CA ILE A 38 8.22 -8.84 2.08
C ILE A 38 9.51 -9.39 2.70
N LEU A 39 10.65 -9.11 2.06
CA LEU A 39 11.94 -9.60 2.54
C LEU A 39 12.28 -9.01 3.93
N ASN A 40 12.87 -9.82 4.81
CA ASN A 40 13.23 -9.41 6.18
C ASN A 40 14.14 -8.19 6.23
N ASN A 41 15.06 -8.04 5.27
CA ASN A 41 15.93 -6.87 5.17
C ASN A 41 15.15 -5.58 4.86
N LYS A 42 13.97 -5.68 4.22
CA LYS A 42 13.07 -4.56 3.97
C LYS A 42 12.23 -4.20 5.19
N LYS A 43 11.78 -5.18 5.99
CA LYS A 43 10.96 -4.92 7.20
C LYS A 43 11.54 -3.79 8.07
N LYS A 44 12.86 -3.76 8.27
CA LYS A 44 13.56 -2.73 9.08
C LYS A 44 13.52 -1.31 8.52
N THR A 45 13.32 -1.16 7.21
CA THR A 45 13.32 0.14 6.51
C THR A 45 11.95 0.51 5.96
N LEU A 46 10.96 -0.37 6.13
CA LEU A 46 9.59 -0.20 5.71
C LEU A 46 8.76 0.35 6.87
N SER A 47 8.02 1.42 6.61
CA SER A 47 6.89 1.83 7.43
C SER A 47 5.60 1.55 6.67
N LEU A 48 4.59 1.05 7.39
CA LEU A 48 3.26 0.78 6.85
C LEU A 48 2.26 1.80 7.38
N LEU A 49 1.34 2.21 6.53
CA LEU A 49 0.25 3.11 6.86
C LEU A 49 -1.07 2.46 6.43
N THR A 50 -2.02 2.35 7.35
CA THR A 50 -3.34 1.77 7.04
C THR A 50 -4.44 2.42 7.87
N ASN A 51 -5.62 2.57 7.26
CA ASN A 51 -6.85 2.97 7.94
C ASN A 51 -7.74 1.75 8.30
N ARG A 52 -7.27 0.52 8.03
CA ARG A 52 -7.96 -0.74 8.30
C ARG A 52 -7.41 -1.40 9.58
N PHE A 53 -8.25 -1.51 10.61
CA PHE A 53 -7.83 -1.99 11.93
C PHE A 53 -7.39 -3.46 11.92
N ASP A 54 -8.10 -4.29 11.19
CA ASP A 54 -7.78 -5.69 10.94
C ASP A 54 -6.40 -5.88 10.30
N ILE A 55 -6.08 -5.07 9.27
CA ILE A 55 -4.75 -5.08 8.63
C ILE A 55 -3.68 -4.61 9.61
N TYR A 56 -3.96 -3.54 10.37
CA TYR A 56 -3.07 -3.07 11.43
C TYR A 56 -2.74 -4.17 12.45
N GLN A 57 -3.75 -4.91 12.91
CA GLN A 57 -3.56 -6.02 13.86
C GLN A 57 -2.68 -7.14 13.28
N THR A 58 -2.90 -7.51 12.02
CA THR A 58 -2.07 -8.52 11.33
C THR A 58 -0.62 -8.05 11.22
N LEU A 59 -0.39 -6.80 10.84
CA LEU A 59 0.96 -6.23 10.68
C LEU A 59 1.73 -6.12 12.00
N ILE A 60 1.07 -5.77 13.10
CA ILE A 60 1.69 -5.76 14.43
C ILE A 60 2.13 -7.17 14.84
N LYS A 61 1.28 -8.19 14.60
CA LYS A 61 1.63 -9.59 14.90
C LYS A 61 2.82 -10.10 14.09
N GLU A 62 2.98 -9.57 12.87
CA GLU A 62 4.08 -9.88 11.94
C GLU A 62 5.35 -9.03 12.17
N ASP A 63 5.41 -8.29 13.28
CA ASP A 63 6.51 -7.42 13.71
C ASP A 63 6.87 -6.31 12.70
N PHE A 64 5.85 -5.74 12.05
CA PHE A 64 6.03 -4.57 11.19
C PHE A 64 5.89 -3.26 11.96
N LYS A 65 6.66 -2.25 11.52
CA LYS A 65 6.40 -0.86 11.89
C LYS A 65 5.19 -0.34 11.13
N VAL A 66 4.03 -0.33 11.77
CA VAL A 66 2.75 0.11 11.17
C VAL A 66 2.14 1.28 11.95
N ILE A 67 1.52 2.19 11.21
CA ILE A 67 0.81 3.36 11.71
C ILE A 67 -0.67 3.21 11.33
N PHE A 68 -1.54 3.19 12.33
CA PHE A 68 -2.98 3.24 12.12
C PHE A 68 -3.42 4.70 12.03
N ASN A 69 -3.85 5.13 10.84
CA ASN A 69 -4.19 6.52 10.54
C ASN A 69 -5.05 6.55 9.26
N ASP A 70 -5.97 7.52 9.21
CA ASP A 70 -6.85 7.80 8.06
C ASP A 70 -6.12 8.49 6.88
N PHE A 71 -4.94 7.97 6.52
CA PHE A 71 -4.06 8.47 5.45
C PHE A 71 -3.67 9.96 5.54
N ASN A 72 -3.64 10.51 6.73
CA ASN A 72 -3.09 11.83 6.99
C ASN A 72 -1.55 11.77 7.12
N PHE A 73 -0.85 12.42 6.19
CA PHE A 73 0.61 12.46 6.14
C PHE A 73 1.25 13.60 6.95
N SER A 74 0.46 14.47 7.58
CA SER A 74 0.96 15.67 8.28
C SER A 74 1.89 15.35 9.45
N SER A 75 1.81 14.12 9.99
CA SER A 75 2.67 13.64 11.08
C SER A 75 4.06 13.20 10.63
N PHE A 76 4.32 13.10 9.32
CA PHE A 76 5.62 12.70 8.79
C PHE A 76 6.54 13.90 8.60
N GLY A 77 7.81 13.74 8.94
CA GLY A 77 8.83 14.75 8.67
C GLY A 77 9.13 14.88 7.18
N ALA A 78 9.58 16.07 6.76
CA ALA A 78 10.10 16.26 5.41
C ALA A 78 11.27 15.30 5.13
N ASN A 79 11.36 14.80 3.89
CA ASN A 79 12.43 13.90 3.42
C ASN A 79 12.60 12.59 4.23
N GLN A 80 11.56 12.13 4.92
CA GLN A 80 11.61 10.91 5.73
C GLN A 80 11.68 9.61 4.90
N PHE A 81 11.05 9.59 3.72
CA PHE A 81 10.94 8.43 2.86
C PHE A 81 11.51 8.70 1.48
N LYS A 82 12.28 7.74 0.96
CA LYS A 82 12.83 7.77 -0.40
C LYS A 82 11.85 7.16 -1.41
N ASN A 83 11.03 6.20 -0.96
CA ASN A 83 10.06 5.52 -1.78
C ASN A 83 8.70 5.51 -1.09
N ILE A 84 7.63 5.75 -1.85
CA ILE A 84 6.25 5.63 -1.38
C ILE A 84 5.53 4.69 -2.33
N PHE A 85 4.91 3.65 -1.77
CA PHE A 85 4.18 2.63 -2.49
C PHE A 85 2.72 2.68 -2.10
N PHE A 86 1.85 2.75 -3.10
CA PHE A 86 0.40 2.71 -2.92
C PHE A 86 -0.25 2.16 -4.18
N ARG A 87 -1.46 1.66 -4.02
CA ARG A 87 -2.29 1.23 -5.12
C ARG A 87 -3.18 2.39 -5.56
N ILE A 88 -3.26 2.62 -6.86
CA ILE A 88 -4.27 3.52 -7.43
C ILE A 88 -5.49 2.67 -7.74
N SER A 89 -6.62 2.96 -7.07
CA SER A 89 -7.91 2.38 -7.43
C SER A 89 -8.34 2.87 -8.81
N LYS A 90 -8.83 1.96 -9.66
CA LYS A 90 -9.51 2.32 -10.90
C LYS A 90 -10.89 2.84 -10.54
N GLU A 91 -11.00 4.10 -10.14
CA GLU A 91 -12.29 4.76 -10.27
C GLU A 91 -12.48 5.07 -11.76
N LYS A 92 -13.59 4.59 -12.34
CA LYS A 92 -14.05 5.14 -13.60
C LYS A 92 -14.35 6.60 -13.30
N ILE A 93 -13.69 7.53 -13.99
CA ILE A 93 -14.30 8.84 -14.19
C ILE A 93 -15.64 8.53 -14.85
N ASP A 94 -16.73 8.69 -14.11
CA ASP A 94 -18.06 8.65 -14.72
C ASP A 94 -18.03 9.68 -15.84
N LYS A 95 -18.12 9.20 -17.09
CA LYS A 95 -18.39 10.10 -18.20
C LYS A 95 -19.68 10.83 -17.82
N PRO A 96 -19.73 12.17 -17.89
CA PRO A 96 -20.99 12.86 -17.70
C PRO A 96 -22.00 12.22 -18.64
N SER A 97 -23.11 11.74 -18.08
CA SER A 97 -24.26 11.32 -18.86
C SER A 97 -24.72 12.54 -19.64
N CYS A 98 -24.37 12.63 -20.91
CA CYS A 98 -25.03 13.54 -21.83
C CYS A 98 -26.45 13.01 -21.98
N ASP A 99 -27.37 13.57 -21.18
CA ASP A 99 -28.80 13.51 -21.45
C ASP A 99 -29.06 14.24 -22.77
N THR A 100 -28.95 13.53 -23.89
CA THR A 100 -29.65 13.93 -25.11
C THR A 100 -31.10 13.51 -24.96
N GLY A 101 -31.87 14.37 -24.30
CA GLY A 101 -33.31 14.42 -24.49
C GLY A 101 -33.61 14.77 -25.94
N ILE A 102 -34.29 13.85 -26.63
CA ILE A 102 -35.13 14.12 -27.78
C ILE A 102 -36.46 13.43 -27.50
#